data_AF-A0A496VA67-F1
#
_entry.id   AF-A0A496VA67-F1
#
_cell.length_a   1.000
_cell.length_b   1.000
_cell.length_c   1.000
_cell.angle_alpha   90.00
_cell.angle_beta   90.00
_cell.angle_gamma   90.00
#
_symmetry.space_group_name_H-M   'P 1'
#
loop_
_entity.id
_entity.type
_entity.pdbx_description
1 polymer ?
#
loop_
_entity_poly.entity_id
_entity_poly.type
_entity_poly.pdbx_seq_one_letter_code
_entity_poly.pdbx_strand_id
1 'polypeptide(L)'
;MLSKTIYNRLVISTLVDFIAKVDDGHDDLLNLIIEVSREKLPDKDTKMETIKNLWVPAVNNTGQFGRWASIYRLCQTGLDT
;
A
#
# COMPACT_ATOMS: atom_id res chain seq x y z
N MET A 1 8.20 -24.84 24.36
CA MET A 1 6.76 -24.84 23.98
C MET A 1 6.54 -23.66 23.06
N LEU A 2 6.71 -23.82 21.75
CA LEU A 2 6.54 -22.73 20.78
C LEU A 2 5.17 -22.90 20.12
N SER A 3 4.26 -21.97 20.45
CA SER A 3 2.93 -21.90 19.86
C SER A 3 3.05 -21.56 18.38
N LYS A 4 2.67 -22.52 17.53
CA LYS A 4 2.42 -22.30 16.11
C LYS A 4 1.09 -21.57 15.99
N THR A 5 1.12 -20.25 15.85
CA THR A 5 -0.04 -19.48 15.40
C THR A 5 0.16 -19.15 13.92
N ILE A 6 -0.72 -19.75 13.11
CA ILE A 6 -0.78 -19.67 11.66
C ILE A 6 -0.96 -18.21 11.26
N TYR A 7 0.07 -17.60 10.67
CA TYR A 7 -0.13 -16.40 9.87
C TYR A 7 -0.71 -16.86 8.53
N ASN A 8 -1.99 -16.58 8.30
CA ASN A 8 -2.61 -16.65 6.99
C ASN A 8 -1.77 -15.81 6.02
N ARG A 9 -0.88 -16.48 5.29
CA ARG A 9 0.01 -15.87 4.32
C ARG A 9 -0.75 -15.70 3.01
N LEU A 10 -1.51 -14.61 2.90
CA LEU A 10 -1.84 -14.07 1.59
C LEU A 10 -0.57 -13.40 1.06
N VAL A 11 0.19 -14.12 0.24
CA VAL A 11 1.39 -13.56 -0.41
C VAL A 11 0.92 -12.59 -1.50
N ILE A 12 0.85 -11.30 -1.17
CA ILE A 12 1.01 -10.28 -2.21
C ILE A 12 2.52 -10.13 -2.40
N SER A 13 3.06 -10.88 -3.37
CA SER A 13 4.49 -10.84 -3.72
C SER A 13 4.80 -9.56 -4.50
N THR A 14 4.67 -8.41 -3.86
CA THR A 14 5.28 -7.16 -4.34
C THR A 14 5.60 -6.30 -3.11
N LEU A 15 6.89 -6.24 -2.72
CA LEU A 15 7.32 -5.34 -1.65
C LEU A 15 6.96 -3.91 -2.06
N VAL A 16 6.31 -3.18 -1.15
CA VAL A 16 6.04 -1.75 -1.30
C VAL A 16 7.24 -0.99 -0.76
N ASP A 17 7.55 0.17 -1.33
CA ASP A 17 8.75 0.92 -0.93
C ASP A 17 8.65 1.39 0.53
N PHE A 18 7.50 1.94 0.93
CA PHE A 18 7.27 2.38 2.31
C PHE A 18 5.84 2.14 2.79
N ILE A 19 5.70 2.00 4.11
CA ILE A 19 4.43 2.08 4.83
C ILE A 19 4.60 3.14 5.92
N ALA A 20 3.71 4.12 5.96
CA ALA A 20 3.71 5.19 6.96
C ALA A 20 2.40 5.18 7.76
N LYS A 21 2.47 5.57 9.03
CA LYS A 21 1.30 6.01 9.78
C LYS A 21 1.18 7.52 9.66
N VAL A 22 0.03 7.99 9.20
CA VAL A 22 -0.25 9.40 8.94
C VAL A 22 -1.38 9.84 9.85
N ASP A 23 -1.16 10.95 10.56
CA ASP A 23 -2.23 11.71 11.19
C ASP A 23 -2.81 12.65 10.12
N ASP A 24 -4.00 12.30 9.63
CA ASP A 24 -4.75 13.06 8.62
C ASP A 24 -5.92 13.86 9.25
N GLY A 25 -5.94 14.02 10.58
CA GLY A 25 -6.97 14.78 11.31
C GLY A 25 -8.26 14.00 11.61
N HIS A 26 -8.28 12.69 11.34
CA HIS A 26 -9.34 11.79 11.81
C HIS A 26 -9.00 11.18 13.19
N ASP A 27 -10.01 10.61 13.85
CA ASP A 27 -9.88 10.04 15.19
C ASP A 27 -8.88 8.86 15.26
N ASP A 28 -8.70 8.13 14.15
CA ASP A 28 -7.74 7.04 14.02
C ASP A 28 -6.64 7.35 13.00
N LEU A 29 -5.46 6.74 13.13
CA LEU A 29 -4.34 6.95 12.20
C LEU A 29 -4.53 6.20 10.87
N LEU A 30 -4.14 6.84 9.76
CA LEU A 30 -4.13 6.24 8.44
C LEU A 30 -2.86 5.41 8.21
N ASN A 31 -2.99 4.15 7.77
CA ASN A 31 -1.89 3.36 7.23
C ASN A 31 -1.75 3.66 5.73
N LEU A 32 -0.68 4.36 5.35
CA LEU A 32 -0.43 4.78 3.98
C LEU A 32 0.65 3.91 3.33
N ILE A 33 0.28 3.23 2.25
CA ILE A 33 1.24 2.55 1.36
C ILE A 33 1.80 3.59 0.38
N ILE A 34 3.12 3.65 0.26
CA ILE A 34 3.82 4.57 -0.62
C ILE A 34 4.70 3.77 -1.57
N GLU A 35 4.40 3.85 -2.86
CA GLU A 35 5.25 3.33 -3.93
C GLU A 35 5.84 4.49 -4.73
N VAL A 36 7.15 4.49 -4.92
CA VAL A 36 7.88 5.50 -5.69
C VAL A 36 8.60 4.80 -6.84
N SER A 37 8.23 5.15 -8.07
CA SER A 37 8.91 4.62 -9.24
C SER A 37 9.64 5.71 -10.02
N ARG A 38 10.83 5.40 -10.51
CA ARG A 38 11.61 6.27 -11.41
C ARG A 38 11.20 6.12 -12.88
N GLU A 39 10.56 5.01 -13.23
CA GLU A 39 10.16 4.68 -14.58
C GLU A 39 8.72 4.18 -14.60
N LYS A 40 7.98 4.52 -15.66
CA LYS A 40 6.65 3.99 -15.89
C LYS A 40 6.76 2.61 -16.53
N LEU A 41 6.65 1.57 -15.71
CA LEU A 41 6.70 0.18 -16.15
C LEU A 41 5.29 -0.44 -16.03
N PRO A 42 4.78 -1.14 -17.07
CA PRO A 42 3.44 -1.72 -17.06
C PRO A 42 3.14 -2.62 -15.85
N ASP A 43 4.15 -3.37 -15.40
CA ASP A 43 4.03 -4.25 -14.24
C ASP A 43 3.81 -3.47 -12.93
N LYS A 44 4.44 -2.30 -12.80
CA LYS A 44 4.27 -1.42 -11.63
C LYS A 44 2.90 -0.76 -11.62
N ASP A 45 2.42 -0.35 -12.79
CA ASP A 45 1.08 0.20 -12.93
C ASP A 45 0.01 -0.87 -12.60
N THR A 46 0.17 -2.08 -13.11
CA THR A 46 -0.74 -3.23 -12.82
C THR A 46 -0.75 -3.60 -11.33
N LYS A 47 0.43 -3.62 -10.69
CA LYS A 47 0.56 -3.81 -9.23
C LYS A 47 -0.22 -2.73 -8.49
N MET A 48 -0.03 -1.46 -8.87
CA MET A 48 -0.68 -0.35 -8.18
C MET A 48 -2.19 -0.38 -8.36
N GLU A 49 -2.68 -0.73 -9.55
CA GLU A 49 -4.12 -0.94 -9.79
C GLU A 49 -4.70 -2.05 -8.92
N THR A 50 -3.97 -3.14 -8.74
CA THR A 50 -4.37 -4.25 -7.86
C THR A 50 -4.47 -3.79 -6.40
N ILE A 51 -3.47 -3.05 -5.90
CA ILE A 51 -3.49 -2.51 -4.54
C ILE A 51 -4.67 -1.56 -4.35
N LYS A 52 -4.84 -0.61 -5.28
CA LYS A 52 -5.84 0.45 -5.19
C LYS A 52 -7.27 -0.07 -5.32
N ASN A 53 -7.52 -0.97 -6.27
CA ASN A 53 -8.87 -1.37 -6.66
C ASN A 53 -9.34 -2.64 -5.96
N LEU A 54 -8.43 -3.49 -5.47
CA LEU A 54 -8.79 -4.78 -4.86
C LEU A 54 -8.37 -4.84 -3.40
N TRP A 55 -7.08 -4.62 -3.11
CA TRP A 55 -6.56 -4.90 -1.76
C TRP A 55 -6.98 -3.87 -0.72
N VAL A 56 -6.80 -2.57 -0.99
CA VAL A 56 -7.19 -1.50 -0.05
C VAL A 56 -8.70 -1.58 0.29
N PRO A 57 -9.61 -1.72 -0.69
CA PRO A 57 -11.02 -1.92 -0.39
C PRO A 57 -11.28 -3.19 0.44
N ALA A 58 -10.64 -4.32 0.11
CA ALA A 58 -10.82 -5.56 0.85
C ALA A 58 -10.39 -5.41 2.32
N VAL A 59 -9.22 -4.82 2.59
CA VAL A 59 -8.73 -4.61 3.96
C VAL A 59 -9.64 -3.65 4.72
N ASN A 60 -10.01 -2.51 4.14
CA ASN A 60 -10.89 -1.54 4.78
C ASN A 60 -12.26 -2.15 5.10
N ASN A 61 -12.82 -2.98 4.20
CA ASN A 61 -14.11 -3.64 4.42
C ASN A 61 -14.09 -4.68 5.54
N THR A 62 -12.92 -5.20 5.93
CA THR A 62 -12.84 -6.11 7.08
C THR A 62 -13.01 -5.40 8.42
N GLY A 63 -12.76 -4.09 8.49
CA GLY A 63 -12.80 -3.31 9.73
C GLY A 63 -11.77 -3.69 10.80
N GLN A 64 -10.88 -4.65 10.54
CA GLN A 64 -9.98 -5.23 11.55
C GLN A 64 -8.61 -4.55 11.63
N PHE A 65 -8.19 -3.87 10.57
CA PHE A 65 -6.81 -3.39 10.41
C PHE A 65 -6.68 -1.87 10.37
N GLY A 66 -7.71 -1.14 10.80
CA GLY A 66 -7.78 0.32 10.72
C GLY A 66 -7.97 0.81 9.28
N ARG A 67 -7.73 2.10 9.05
CA ARG A 67 -7.84 2.71 7.71
C ARG A 67 -6.58 2.52 6.89
N TRP A 68 -6.76 2.20 5.61
CA TRP A 68 -5.68 2.06 4.64
C TRP A 68 -5.93 2.90 3.39
N ALA A 69 -4.86 3.47 2.86
CA ALA A 69 -4.80 4.12 1.56
C ALA A 69 -3.49 3.79 0.85
N SER A 70 -3.42 4.08 -0.45
CA SER A 70 -2.21 3.89 -1.24
C SER A 70 -1.95 5.10 -2.13
N ILE A 71 -0.68 5.47 -2.26
CA ILE A 71 -0.20 6.47 -3.21
C ILE A 71 0.92 5.88 -4.07
N TYR A 72 0.91 6.27 -5.33
CA TYR A 72 1.95 5.95 -6.29
C TYR A 72 2.47 7.24 -6.90
N ARG A 73 3.78 7.45 -6.80
CA ARG A 73 4.43 8.61 -7.38
C ARG A 73 5.47 8.17 -8.40
N LEU A 74 5.26 8.60 -9.64
CA LEU A 74 6.30 8.61 -10.65
C LEU A 74 7.23 9.80 -10.37
N CYS A 75 8.49 9.51 -10.07
CA CYS A 75 9.53 10.51 -9.96
C CYS A 75 9.94 10.91 -11.38
N GLN A 76 9.35 11.99 -11.90
CA GLN A 76 9.74 12.55 -13.20
C GLN A 76 11.16 13.12 -13.07
N THR A 77 12.08 12.63 -13.90
CA THR A 77 13.40 13.23 -14.05
C THR A 77 13.29 14.35 -15.08
N GLY A 78 12.97 15.56 -14.58
CA GLY A 78 13.00 16.79 -15.36
C GLY A 78 11.73 17.09 -16.15
N LEU A 79 10.86 17.94 -15.59
CA LEU A 79 10.01 18.92 -16.29
C LEU A 79 9.40 19.87 -15.25
N ASP A 80 10.26 20.47 -14.42
CA ASP A 80 9.94 21.65 -13.61
C ASP A 80 10.87 22.78 -14.09
N THR A 81 10.52 23.40 -15.22
CA THR A 81 10.97 24.75 -15.61
C THR A 81 9.75 25.59 -15.92
#